data_AF-A0A967RDK2-F1
#
_entry.id   AF-A0A967RDK2-F1
#
_cell.length_a   1.000
_cell.length_b   1.000
_cell.length_c   1.000
_cell.angle_alpha   90.00
_cell.angle_beta   90.00
_cell.angle_gamma   90.00
#
_symmetry.space_group_name_H-M   'P 1'
#
loop_
_entity.id
_entity.type
_entity.pdbx_description
1 polymer ?
#
loop_
_entity_poly.entity_id
_entity_poly.type
_entity_poly.pdbx_seq_one_letter_code
_entity_poly.pdbx_strand_id
1 'polypeptide(L)' 'AQIMSGISIEDEESLKRAGDQLLQKLGCQMVLITQGDRGMTLFEG' A
#
# COMPACT_ATOMS: atom_id res chain seq x y z
N ALA A 1 4.89 -0.42 4.54
CA ALA A 1 4.61 -0.16 3.11
C ALA A 1 5.72 0.62 2.40
N GLN A 2 6.20 1.75 2.93
CA GLN A 2 7.20 2.60 2.26
C GLN A 2 8.50 1.87 1.86
N ILE A 3 9.11 1.11 2.76
CA ILE A 3 10.35 0.36 2.46
C ILE A 3 10.14 -0.69 1.37
N MET A 4 9.02 -1.42 1.43
CA MET A 4 8.76 -2.54 0.53
C MET A 4 8.31 -2.09 -0.87
N SER A 5 7.55 -0.99 -0.96
CA SER A 5 7.18 -0.35 -2.24
C SER A 5 8.32 0.50 -2.80
N GLY A 6 9.14 1.12 -1.93
CA GLY A 6 10.10 2.15 -2.33
C GLY A 6 9.45 3.52 -2.57
N ILE A 7 8.22 3.73 -2.09
CA ILE A 7 7.45 4.97 -2.25
C ILE A 7 7.30 5.65 -0.88
N SER A 8 7.62 6.94 -0.79
CA SER A 8 7.22 7.76 0.36
C SER A 8 5.72 7.99 0.35
N ILE A 9 5.05 7.69 1.47
CA ILE A 9 3.59 7.83 1.61
C ILE A 9 3.33 9.09 2.41
N GLU A 10 2.91 10.14 1.72
CA GLU A 10 2.65 11.47 2.28
C GLU A 10 1.16 11.83 2.22
N ASP A 11 0.42 11.18 1.32
CA ASP A 11 -0.98 11.43 1.02
C ASP A 11 -1.68 10.15 0.51
N GLU A 12 -2.97 10.27 0.15
CA GLU A 12 -3.75 9.14 -0.37
C GLU A 12 -3.25 8.66 -1.74
N GLU A 13 -2.74 9.56 -2.59
CA GLU A 13 -2.25 9.19 -3.92
C GLU A 13 -0.98 8.34 -3.84
N SER A 14 -0.03 8.74 -3.01
CA SER A 14 1.19 7.99 -2.72
C SER A 14 0.89 6.68 -1.98
N LEU A 15 -0.10 6.65 -1.09
CA LEU A 15 -0.59 5.42 -0.48
C LEU A 15 -1.15 4.46 -1.53
N LYS A 16 -1.97 4.97 -2.48
CA LYS A 16 -2.54 4.17 -3.55
C LYS A 16 -1.45 3.57 -4.43
N ARG A 17 -0.48 4.38 -4.85
CA ARG A 17 0.66 3.90 -5.66
C ARG A 17 1.47 2.84 -4.91
N ALA A 18 1.69 3.00 -3.61
CA ALA A 18 2.36 2.00 -2.79
C ALA A 18 1.56 0.69 -2.71
N GLY A 19 0.23 0.76 -2.52
CA GLY A 19 -0.66 -0.41 -2.52
C GLY A 19 -0.63 -1.17 -3.85
N ASP A 20 -0.83 -0.46 -4.96
CA ASP A 20 -0.82 -1.03 -6.32
C ASP A 20 0.53 -1.70 -6.63
N GLN A 21 1.65 -1.05 -6.27
CA GLN A 21 2.98 -1.61 -6.47
C GLN A 21 3.23 -2.86 -5.60
N LEU A 22 2.70 -2.89 -4.37
CA LEU A 22 2.84 -4.04 -3.49
C LEU A 22 2.02 -5.24 -3.98
N LEU A 23 0.79 -5.02 -4.48
CA LEU A 23 -0.01 -6.07 -5.12
C LEU A 23 0.77 -6.73 -6.26
N GLN A 24 1.31 -5.93 -7.18
CA GLN A 24 2.10 -6.43 -8.31
C GLN A 24 3.39 -7.13 -7.86
N LYS A 25 4.13 -6.54 -6.93
CA LYS A 25 5.42 -7.07 -6.47
C LYS A 25 5.29 -8.38 -5.69
N LEU A 26 4.22 -8.53 -4.91
CA LEU A 26 3.96 -9.73 -4.11
C LEU A 26 3.21 -10.80 -4.91
N GLY A 27 2.57 -10.44 -6.03
CA GLY A 27 1.76 -11.35 -6.83
C GLY A 27 0.57 -11.94 -6.06
N CYS A 28 0.05 -11.18 -5.10
CA CYS A 28 -1.05 -11.60 -4.23
C CYS A 28 -2.38 -10.96 -4.64
N GLN A 29 -3.48 -11.57 -4.22
CA GLN A 29 -4.84 -11.07 -4.50
C GLN A 29 -5.17 -9.81 -3.70
N MET A 30 -4.56 -9.66 -2.52
CA MET A 30 -4.87 -8.58 -1.59
C MET A 30 -3.64 -8.09 -0.83
N VAL A 31 -3.61 -6.79 -0.53
CA VAL A 31 -2.65 -6.15 0.37
C VAL A 31 -3.41 -5.26 1.36
N LEU A 32 -3.22 -5.49 2.66
CA LEU A 32 -3.73 -4.61 3.72
C LEU A 32 -2.59 -3.73 4.25
N ILE A 33 -2.73 -2.41 4.11
CA ILE A 33 -1.80 -1.44 4.69
C ILE A 33 -2.40 -0.86 5.97
N THR A 34 -1.74 -1.10 7.10
CA THR A 34 -2.08 -0.44 8.37
C THR A 34 -1.38 0.91 8.48
N GLN A 35 -2.10 1.92 8.96
CA GLN A 35 -1.65 3.33 9.04
C GLN A 35 -1.72 3.89 10.46
N GLY A 36 -1.69 3.00 11.47
CA GLY A 36 -1.78 3.39 12.88
C GLY A 36 -3.16 3.95 13.21
N ASP A 37 -3.17 5.18 13.74
CA ASP A 37 -4.36 5.95 14.10
C ASP A 37 -5.24 6.32 12.89
N ARG A 38 -4.66 6.36 11.68
CA ARG A 38 -5.40 6.57 10.43
C ARG A 38 -6.13 5.32 9.92
N GLY A 39 -6.05 4.21 10.64
CA GLY A 39 -6.78 2.99 10.31
C GLY A 39 -6.05 2.11 9.30
N MET A 40 -6.78 1.56 8.33
CA MET A 40 -6.26 0.59 7.36
C MET A 40 -6.84 0.84 5.97
N THR A 41 -6.08 0.46 4.95
CA THR A 41 -6.55 0.48 3.55
C THR A 41 -6.27 -0.89 2.93
N LEU A 42 -7.32 -1.51 2.38
CA LEU A 42 -7.24 -2.78 1.67
C LEU A 42 -7.15 -2.50 0.16
N PHE A 43 -6.21 -3.16 -0.49
CA PHE A 43 -6.04 -3.17 -1.94
C PHE A 43 -6.30 -4.58 -2.44
N GLU A 44 -7.02 -4.70 -3.53
CA GLU A 44 -7.39 -5.97 -4.18
C GLU A 44 -7.11 -5.86 -5.69
N GLY A 45 -6.69 -6.98 -6.30
CA GLY A 45 -6.34 -7.07 -7.73
C GLY A 45 -7.52 -7.37 -8.64
#